data_AF-K0WWT8-F1
#
_entry.id   AF-K0WWT8-F1
#
_cell.length_a   1.000
_cell.length_b   1.000
_cell.length_c   1.000
_cell.angle_alpha   90.00
_cell.angle_beta   90.00
_cell.angle_gamma   90.00
#
_symmetry.space_group_name_H-M   'P 1'
#
loop_
_entity.id
_entity.type
_entity.pdbx_description
1 polymer ?
#
loop_
_entity_poly.entity_id
_entity_poly.type
_entity_poly.pdbx_seq_one_letter_code
_entity_poly.pdbx_strand_id
1 'polypeptide(L)'
;MRFITGLLVTGLLSSSVFKVGAVAPKSEVNDTIVDLRPLVYEQPFQRKADKITDAKWFQMTYVGVPLVIAGLSVKHGSEHFRQLREDFVPNFHYGYDDYLQYAPAVVMLGLKGFGVESRSSWGRMLVSDAFSVAIMASVVNTIKYTAHVRRPDKSNYKSFPSGHTATAFMAAMMMHKEYGDRSPWYSISAFTVATATGISRILNNRHWLSDVLAGAGIGILSTELGYYLADLIFKDKGLNFESPRYYPLLENPSFVGLYMGFISGLGSIDIGNGLRINTNIGSRMGVEGAYFFNKYIGCGGLATVSNIPVSLNNRPDVTLEAIDESRVMAGAYFSYPFTRRWNLGCKALAGYSYILDRSIGRDEIKLGNNGFAWSAGVSVGYVLKRNFGARLFCDYSSTSTSLGLSPSTELGIMDISSKNRTIHALTWGATANILF
;
A
#
# COMPACT_ATOMS: atom_id res chain seq x y z
N MET A 1 10.93 -12.33 -19.20
CA MET A 1 10.81 -12.81 -17.79
C MET A 1 12.13 -12.90 -17.00
N ARG A 2 13.24 -12.28 -17.43
CA ARG A 2 14.50 -12.17 -16.63
C ARG A 2 14.85 -10.74 -16.18
N PHE A 3 14.14 -9.72 -16.68
CA PHE A 3 14.42 -8.30 -16.38
C PHE A 3 13.73 -7.78 -15.11
N ILE A 4 12.57 -8.32 -14.74
CA ILE A 4 11.78 -7.84 -13.60
C ILE A 4 12.28 -8.43 -12.27
N THR A 5 12.80 -9.66 -12.30
CA THR A 5 13.45 -10.30 -11.14
C THR A 5 14.81 -9.68 -10.80
N GLY A 6 15.49 -9.08 -11.79
CA GLY A 6 16.76 -8.39 -11.57
C GLY A 6 16.60 -7.07 -10.80
N LEU A 7 15.59 -6.27 -11.14
CA LEU A 7 15.41 -4.93 -10.56
C LEU A 7 15.13 -4.94 -9.04
N LEU A 8 14.49 -6.00 -8.54
CA LEU A 8 14.20 -6.20 -7.11
C LEU A 8 15.42 -6.68 -6.30
N VAL A 9 16.45 -7.25 -6.96
CA VAL A 9 17.63 -7.81 -6.29
C VAL A 9 18.86 -6.90 -6.40
N THR A 10 19.01 -6.11 -7.48
CA THR A 10 20.16 -5.20 -7.64
C THR A 10 20.02 -3.85 -6.93
N GLY A 11 18.84 -3.48 -6.43
CA GLY A 11 18.66 -2.25 -5.65
C GLY A 11 19.20 -2.29 -4.20
N LEU A 12 19.67 -3.46 -3.74
CA LEU A 12 20.01 -3.72 -2.33
C LEU A 12 21.52 -3.83 -2.04
N LEU A 13 22.41 -3.65 -3.01
CA LEU A 13 23.86 -3.90 -2.84
C LEU A 13 24.80 -2.75 -3.23
N SER A 14 24.31 -1.52 -3.34
CA SER A 14 25.16 -0.36 -3.72
C SER A 14 24.91 0.86 -2.84
N SER A 15 25.35 0.80 -1.58
CA SER A 15 25.59 2.01 -0.76
C SER A 15 26.57 1.75 0.39
N SER A 16 27.70 1.13 0.09
CA SER A 16 28.87 1.10 0.97
C SER A 16 29.77 2.32 0.71
N VAL A 17 29.41 3.48 1.27
CA VAL A 17 30.40 4.50 1.65
C VAL A 17 29.98 5.09 2.99
N PHE A 18 30.47 4.44 4.06
CA PHE A 18 30.48 5.00 5.40
C PHE A 18 31.37 6.25 5.41
N LYS A 19 30.82 7.38 5.87
CA LYS A 19 31.60 8.43 6.53
C LYS A 19 30.98 8.70 7.89
N VAL A 20 31.65 8.20 8.92
CA VAL A 20 31.43 8.57 10.32
C VAL A 20 31.95 10.00 10.48
N GLY A 21 31.04 10.95 10.69
CA GLY A 21 31.35 12.36 10.92
C GLY A 21 30.91 12.78 12.33
N ALA A 22 31.92 13.01 13.17
CA ALA A 22 32.00 13.76 14.43
C ALA A 22 30.72 14.06 15.26
N VAL A 23 30.79 13.64 16.52
CA VAL A 23 29.98 14.09 17.66
C VAL A 23 30.07 15.62 17.77
N ALA A 24 28.94 16.33 17.64
CA ALA A 24 28.83 17.74 18.01
C ALA A 24 28.67 17.86 19.54
N PRO A 25 29.35 18.83 20.20
CA PRO A 25 29.32 18.95 21.65
C PRO A 25 27.96 19.47 22.13
N LYS A 26 27.59 19.06 23.36
CA LYS A 26 26.42 19.58 24.08
C LYS A 26 26.56 21.09 24.24
N SER A 27 25.71 21.86 23.56
CA SER A 27 25.47 23.27 23.89
C SER A 27 24.29 23.35 24.85
N GLU A 28 24.51 23.91 26.04
CA GLU A 28 23.46 24.40 26.93
C GLU A 28 22.63 25.45 26.17
N VAL A 29 21.37 25.13 25.87
CA VAL A 29 20.43 26.07 25.28
C VAL A 29 19.58 26.63 26.40
N ASN A 30 19.86 27.88 26.78
CA ASN A 30 19.03 28.69 27.64
C ASN A 30 17.59 28.74 27.09
N ASP A 31 16.63 28.59 28.00
CA ASP A 31 15.19 28.71 27.76
C ASP A 31 14.83 30.09 27.22
N THR A 32 14.82 30.22 25.89
CA THR A 32 14.06 31.23 25.16
C THR A 32 13.82 30.67 23.75
N ILE A 33 12.84 29.77 23.63
CA ILE A 33 12.30 29.41 22.31
C ILE A 33 11.58 30.65 21.77
N VAL A 34 12.29 31.42 20.95
CA VAL A 34 11.65 32.37 20.04
C VAL A 34 10.90 31.51 19.01
N ASP A 35 9.57 31.44 19.12
CA ASP A 35 8.68 30.75 18.17
C ASP A 35 8.71 31.51 16.83
N LEU A 36 9.68 31.15 15.98
CA LEU A 36 9.85 31.67 14.62
C LEU A 36 8.89 30.99 13.62
N ARG A 37 7.60 30.95 13.93
CA ARG A 37 6.56 30.63 12.92
C ARG A 37 5.92 31.91 12.40
N PRO A 38 5.89 32.14 11.07
CA PRO A 38 5.10 33.23 10.54
C PRO A 38 3.62 32.89 10.71
N LEU A 39 2.88 33.92 11.12
CA LEU A 39 1.44 34.02 11.24
C LEU A 39 0.73 33.59 9.94
N VAL A 40 0.49 32.29 9.77
CA VAL A 40 -0.53 31.82 8.82
C VAL A 40 -1.86 31.89 9.57
N TYR A 41 -2.79 32.68 9.04
CA TYR A 41 -4.15 32.86 9.53
C TYR A 41 -4.84 31.50 9.70
N GLU A 42 -4.71 30.87 10.88
CA GLU A 42 -5.27 29.54 11.15
C GLU A 42 -6.80 29.64 11.17
N GLN A 43 -7.46 29.11 10.15
CA GLN A 43 -8.91 29.09 10.13
C GLN A 43 -9.45 28.17 11.24
N PRO A 44 -10.65 28.45 11.82
CA PRO A 44 -11.23 27.65 12.91
C PRO A 44 -11.31 26.15 12.59
N PHE A 45 -11.52 25.81 11.32
CA PHE A 45 -11.52 24.43 10.82
C PHE A 45 -10.17 23.73 11.01
N GLN A 46 -9.06 24.40 10.67
CA GLN A 46 -7.71 23.84 10.77
C GLN A 46 -7.36 23.49 12.21
N ARG A 47 -7.66 24.39 13.16
CA ARG A 47 -7.47 24.14 14.60
C ARG A 47 -8.28 22.95 15.11
N LYS A 48 -9.54 22.84 14.67
CA LYS A 48 -10.41 21.72 15.07
C LYS A 48 -9.90 20.39 14.51
N ALA A 49 -9.50 20.37 13.24
CA ALA A 49 -8.93 19.19 12.60
C ALA A 49 -7.60 18.77 13.25
N ASP A 50 -6.69 19.72 13.48
CA ASP A 50 -5.40 19.44 14.12
C ASP A 50 -5.60 18.90 15.55
N LYS A 51 -6.50 19.50 16.33
CA LYS A 51 -6.86 19.01 17.69
C LYS A 51 -7.36 17.56 17.69
N ILE A 52 -8.14 17.16 16.70
CA ILE A 52 -8.59 15.77 16.55
C ILE A 52 -7.40 14.86 16.21
N THR A 53 -6.57 15.27 15.25
CA THR A 53 -5.43 14.45 14.81
C THR A 53 -4.30 14.35 15.84
N ASP A 54 -4.21 15.32 16.75
CA ASP A 54 -3.25 15.32 17.85
C ASP A 54 -3.73 14.51 19.06
N ALA A 55 -5.00 14.12 19.10
CA ALA A 55 -5.52 13.29 20.17
C ALA A 55 -4.87 11.90 20.17
N LYS A 56 -4.46 11.41 21.36
CA LYS A 56 -3.79 10.11 21.51
C LYS A 56 -4.58 8.95 20.90
N TRP A 57 -5.91 8.93 21.08
CA TRP A 57 -6.77 7.88 20.51
C TRP A 57 -6.72 7.86 18.98
N PHE A 58 -6.68 9.03 18.34
CA PHE A 58 -6.56 9.14 16.90
C PHE A 58 -5.19 8.63 16.45
N GLN A 59 -4.12 9.08 17.12
CA GLN A 59 -2.75 8.61 16.84
C GLN A 59 -2.53 7.12 17.10
N MET A 60 -3.36 6.45 17.90
CA MET A 60 -3.27 4.99 18.04
C MET A 60 -4.03 4.26 16.93
N THR A 61 -5.04 4.88 16.33
CA THR A 61 -6.01 4.19 15.45
C THR A 61 -5.89 4.53 13.97
N TYR A 62 -5.28 5.66 13.63
CA TYR A 62 -5.31 6.25 12.30
C TYR A 62 -4.64 5.43 11.17
N VAL A 63 -3.75 4.48 11.48
CA VAL A 63 -3.22 3.50 10.50
C VAL A 63 -4.01 2.20 10.59
N GLY A 64 -4.12 1.66 11.79
CA GLY A 64 -4.59 0.30 12.00
C GLY A 64 -6.08 0.11 11.72
N VAL A 65 -6.93 1.05 12.13
CA VAL A 65 -8.38 0.97 11.89
C VAL A 65 -8.70 1.06 10.39
N PRO A 66 -8.16 2.02 9.61
CA PRO A 66 -8.36 2.03 8.16
C PRO A 66 -7.90 0.76 7.47
N LEU A 67 -6.79 0.15 7.89
CA LEU A 67 -6.33 -1.13 7.33
C LEU A 67 -7.29 -2.30 7.63
N VAL A 68 -7.84 -2.36 8.85
CA VAL A 68 -8.87 -3.36 9.20
C VAL A 68 -10.12 -3.15 8.37
N ILE A 69 -10.61 -1.90 8.27
CA ILE A 69 -11.77 -1.56 7.45
C ILE A 69 -11.52 -1.93 6.00
N ALA A 70 -10.37 -1.56 5.44
CA ALA A 70 -9.98 -1.92 4.08
C ALA A 70 -9.99 -3.45 3.89
N GLY A 71 -9.39 -4.20 4.82
CA GLY A 71 -9.41 -5.66 4.80
C GLY A 71 -10.83 -6.24 4.77
N LEU A 72 -11.75 -5.70 5.57
CA LEU A 72 -13.15 -6.11 5.59
C LEU A 72 -13.88 -5.72 4.29
N SER A 73 -13.62 -4.53 3.75
CA SER A 73 -14.22 -4.06 2.50
C SER A 73 -13.79 -4.89 1.29
N VAL A 74 -12.54 -5.35 1.24
CA VAL A 74 -12.03 -6.15 0.11
C VAL A 74 -12.34 -7.64 0.21
N LYS A 75 -12.96 -8.10 1.32
CA LYS A 75 -13.27 -9.52 1.55
C LYS A 75 -14.09 -10.14 0.42
N HIS A 76 -15.11 -9.42 -0.08
CA HIS A 76 -15.97 -9.88 -1.17
C HIS A 76 -15.30 -9.85 -2.55
N GLY A 77 -14.19 -9.13 -2.71
CA GLY A 77 -13.44 -9.02 -3.97
C GLY A 77 -12.14 -9.84 -3.99
N SER A 78 -11.91 -10.68 -2.99
CA SER A 78 -10.65 -11.39 -2.76
C SER A 78 -10.25 -12.37 -3.88
N GLU A 79 -11.23 -12.93 -4.58
CA GLU A 79 -11.02 -13.82 -5.74
C GLU A 79 -10.35 -13.10 -6.93
N HIS A 80 -10.65 -11.81 -7.15
CA HIS A 80 -10.05 -11.02 -8.24
C HIS A 80 -8.53 -10.84 -8.06
N PHE A 81 -8.05 -10.73 -6.81
CA PHE A 81 -6.62 -10.66 -6.52
C PHE A 81 -5.92 -12.01 -6.59
N ARG A 82 -6.66 -13.11 -6.37
CA ARG A 82 -6.13 -14.47 -6.55
C ARG A 82 -5.86 -14.75 -8.02
N GLN A 83 -6.76 -14.31 -8.91
CA GLN A 83 -6.59 -14.44 -10.36
C GLN A 83 -5.33 -13.72 -10.85
N LEU A 84 -5.06 -12.48 -10.41
CA LEU A 84 -3.79 -11.79 -10.67
C LEU A 84 -2.56 -12.64 -10.35
N ARG A 85 -2.56 -13.33 -9.20
CA ARG A 85 -1.44 -14.21 -8.83
C ARG A 85 -1.38 -15.43 -9.74
N GLU A 86 -2.51 -16.05 -10.04
CA GLU A 86 -2.56 -17.25 -10.89
C GLU A 86 -2.09 -16.95 -12.32
N ASP A 87 -2.42 -15.78 -12.84
CA ASP A 87 -2.05 -15.34 -14.19
C ASP A 87 -0.58 -14.91 -14.29
N PHE A 88 -0.03 -14.24 -13.28
CA PHE A 88 1.33 -13.68 -13.35
C PHE A 88 2.40 -14.52 -12.63
N VAL A 89 2.07 -15.28 -11.58
CA VAL A 89 3.04 -16.02 -10.75
C VAL A 89 2.50 -17.38 -10.25
N PRO A 90 2.13 -18.32 -11.15
CA PRO A 90 1.42 -19.55 -10.78
C PRO A 90 2.24 -20.52 -9.89
N ASN A 91 3.57 -20.55 -10.06
CA ASN A 91 4.46 -21.52 -9.41
C ASN A 91 5.06 -21.05 -8.08
N PHE A 92 4.67 -19.91 -7.54
CA PHE A 92 5.26 -19.37 -6.31
C PHE A 92 4.86 -20.19 -5.08
N HIS A 93 5.83 -20.92 -4.52
CA HIS A 93 5.68 -21.69 -3.28
C HIS A 93 7.00 -21.66 -2.49
N TYR A 94 7.14 -20.70 -1.57
CA TYR A 94 8.34 -20.56 -0.74
C TYR A 94 7.97 -20.36 0.73
N GLY A 95 8.65 -21.06 1.65
CA GLY A 95 8.38 -21.01 3.09
C GLY A 95 9.20 -19.99 3.89
N TYR A 96 9.95 -19.09 3.23
CA TYR A 96 10.77 -18.10 3.94
C TYR A 96 9.92 -17.13 4.78
N ASP A 97 8.65 -16.97 4.43
CA ASP A 97 7.66 -16.15 5.12
C ASP A 97 7.36 -16.63 6.55
N ASP A 98 7.63 -17.90 6.88
CA ASP A 98 7.46 -18.43 8.25
C ASP A 98 8.50 -17.85 9.23
N TYR A 99 9.69 -17.52 8.72
CA TYR A 99 10.78 -16.93 9.49
C TYR A 99 10.82 -15.40 9.36
N LEU A 100 10.55 -14.88 8.16
CA LEU A 100 10.69 -13.46 7.83
C LEU A 100 9.78 -12.56 8.70
N GLN A 101 8.64 -13.09 9.17
CA GLN A 101 7.73 -12.36 10.07
C GLN A 101 8.39 -11.89 11.38
N TYR A 102 9.40 -12.59 11.87
CA TYR A 102 10.08 -12.27 13.13
C TYR A 102 11.31 -11.37 12.93
N ALA A 103 11.75 -11.18 11.68
CA ALA A 103 12.97 -10.45 11.37
C ALA A 103 12.99 -9.02 11.95
N PRO A 104 11.92 -8.21 11.87
CA PRO A 104 11.93 -6.88 12.48
C PRO A 104 12.14 -6.91 14.00
N ALA A 105 11.56 -7.89 14.70
CA ALA A 105 11.72 -8.03 16.15
C ALA A 105 13.14 -8.48 16.51
N VAL A 106 13.71 -9.44 15.77
CA VAL A 106 15.10 -9.89 15.95
C VAL A 106 16.07 -8.74 15.73
N VAL A 107 15.88 -7.95 14.67
CA VAL A 107 16.71 -6.76 14.40
C VAL A 107 16.55 -5.72 15.51
N MET A 108 15.33 -5.44 15.96
CA MET A 108 15.06 -4.49 17.05
C MET A 108 15.80 -4.88 18.35
N LEU A 109 15.68 -6.14 18.78
CA LEU A 109 16.36 -6.67 19.97
C LEU A 109 17.88 -6.69 19.77
N GLY A 110 18.35 -7.07 18.58
CA GLY A 110 19.77 -7.09 18.22
C GLY A 110 20.40 -5.70 18.29
N LEU A 111 19.76 -4.69 17.67
CA LEU A 111 20.19 -3.29 17.73
C LEU A 111 20.40 -2.85 19.18
N LYS A 112 19.45 -3.18 20.07
CA LYS A 112 19.54 -2.83 21.49
C LYS A 112 20.65 -3.59 22.19
N GLY A 113 20.81 -4.88 21.89
CA GLY A 113 21.87 -5.74 22.40
C GLY A 113 23.27 -5.24 22.03
N PHE A 114 23.43 -4.70 20.83
CA PHE A 114 24.66 -4.07 20.35
C PHE A 114 24.84 -2.61 20.81
N GLY A 115 24.00 -2.12 21.73
CA GLY A 115 24.15 -0.79 22.33
C GLY A 115 23.54 0.36 21.54
N VAL A 116 22.76 0.09 20.48
CA VAL A 116 22.00 1.13 19.80
C VAL A 116 20.84 1.56 20.69
N GLU A 117 20.93 2.76 21.22
CA GLU A 117 20.15 3.17 22.39
C GLU A 117 18.60 3.04 22.36
N SER A 118 17.80 3.11 21.29
CA SER A 118 16.30 3.00 21.35
C SER A 118 15.51 3.94 22.31
N ARG A 119 14.21 4.12 22.06
CA ARG A 119 13.30 5.01 22.81
C ARG A 119 13.21 4.65 24.30
N SER A 120 13.09 3.36 24.61
CA SER A 120 12.75 2.88 25.95
C SER A 120 13.94 2.20 26.62
N SER A 121 13.95 2.05 27.94
CA SER A 121 14.87 1.14 28.64
C SER A 121 14.54 -0.33 28.33
N TRP A 122 15.44 -1.27 28.62
CA TRP A 122 15.20 -2.71 28.43
C TRP A 122 13.90 -3.19 29.08
N GLY A 123 13.68 -2.85 30.35
CA GLY A 123 12.47 -3.27 31.07
C GLY A 123 11.20 -2.70 30.46
N ARG A 124 11.19 -1.41 30.11
CA ARG A 124 10.02 -0.75 29.49
C ARG A 124 9.72 -1.31 28.11
N MET A 125 10.74 -1.52 27.27
CA MET A 125 10.57 -2.09 25.94
C MET A 125 9.99 -3.50 26.03
N LEU A 126 10.58 -4.38 26.85
CA LEU A 126 10.12 -5.77 26.96
C LEU A 126 8.69 -5.89 27.51
N VAL A 127 8.30 -5.03 28.45
CA VAL A 127 6.91 -4.97 28.93
C VAL A 127 5.96 -4.49 27.82
N SER A 128 6.36 -3.46 27.08
CA SER A 128 5.58 -2.95 25.94
C SER A 128 5.39 -4.04 24.87
N ASP A 129 6.47 -4.77 24.58
CA ASP A 129 6.47 -5.85 23.61
C ASP A 129 5.61 -7.03 24.07
N ALA A 130 5.69 -7.40 25.35
CA ALA A 130 4.87 -8.45 25.95
C ALA A 130 3.37 -8.14 25.87
N PHE A 131 2.96 -6.91 26.23
CA PHE A 131 1.56 -6.50 26.07
C PHE A 131 1.12 -6.55 24.61
N SER A 132 1.95 -6.05 23.70
CA SER A 132 1.64 -6.04 22.27
C SER A 132 1.46 -7.45 21.71
N VAL A 133 2.36 -8.38 22.05
CA VAL A 133 2.27 -9.81 21.66
C VAL A 133 1.02 -10.45 22.24
N ALA A 134 0.75 -10.25 23.54
CA ALA A 134 -0.40 -10.83 24.21
C ALA A 134 -1.71 -10.37 23.57
N ILE A 135 -1.85 -9.06 23.30
CA ILE A 135 -3.04 -8.49 22.64
C ILE A 135 -3.17 -9.03 21.22
N MET A 136 -2.11 -8.98 20.42
CA MET A 136 -2.12 -9.45 19.03
C MET A 136 -2.50 -10.93 18.96
N ALA A 137 -1.84 -11.78 19.74
CA ALA A 137 -2.11 -13.21 19.76
C ALA A 137 -3.55 -13.50 20.21
N SER A 138 -4.05 -12.79 21.23
CA SER A 138 -5.42 -12.96 21.72
C SER A 138 -6.46 -12.59 20.66
N VAL A 139 -6.31 -11.42 20.04
CA VAL A 139 -7.24 -10.92 19.01
C VAL A 139 -7.21 -11.82 17.78
N VAL A 140 -6.02 -12.10 17.22
CA VAL A 140 -5.88 -12.90 16.00
C VAL A 140 -6.41 -14.31 16.20
N ASN A 141 -6.04 -14.99 17.30
CA ASN A 141 -6.51 -16.35 17.53
C ASN A 141 -8.01 -16.38 17.76
N THR A 142 -8.55 -15.48 18.58
CA THR A 142 -10.01 -15.40 18.80
C THR A 142 -10.76 -15.24 17.48
N ILE A 143 -10.32 -14.34 16.60
CA ILE A 143 -10.99 -14.15 15.30
C ILE A 143 -10.80 -15.37 14.41
N LYS A 144 -9.59 -15.95 14.33
CA LYS A 144 -9.34 -17.14 13.50
C LYS A 144 -10.21 -18.33 13.87
N TYR A 145 -10.44 -18.55 15.16
CA TYR A 145 -11.24 -19.66 15.66
C TYR A 145 -12.75 -19.37 15.66
N THR A 146 -13.18 -18.14 15.41
CA THR A 146 -14.61 -17.77 15.33
C THR A 146 -15.05 -17.57 13.88
N ALA A 147 -14.27 -16.84 13.07
CA ALA A 147 -14.65 -16.44 11.71
C ALA A 147 -14.65 -17.59 10.67
N HIS A 148 -13.91 -18.68 10.91
CA HIS A 148 -13.89 -19.89 10.08
C HIS A 148 -13.77 -19.64 8.55
N VAL A 149 -12.93 -18.69 8.15
CA VAL A 149 -12.74 -18.35 6.73
C VAL A 149 -11.82 -19.38 6.05
N ARG A 150 -12.30 -20.01 4.98
CA ARG A 150 -11.54 -20.97 4.17
C ARG A 150 -10.35 -20.29 3.47
N ARG A 151 -9.18 -20.94 3.50
CA ARG A 151 -7.98 -20.48 2.79
C ARG A 151 -8.10 -20.64 1.26
N PRO A 152 -7.38 -19.82 0.47
CA PRO A 152 -7.33 -19.95 -0.99
C PRO A 152 -6.84 -21.33 -1.44
N ASP A 153 -5.80 -21.87 -0.79
CA ASP A 153 -5.25 -23.21 -1.04
C ASP A 153 -6.17 -24.38 -0.57
N LYS A 154 -7.35 -24.08 -0.04
CA LYS A 154 -8.32 -25.03 0.52
C LYS A 154 -7.79 -25.88 1.69
N SER A 155 -6.62 -25.56 2.26
CA SER A 155 -5.95 -26.39 3.27
C SER A 155 -6.65 -26.40 4.64
N ASN A 156 -7.27 -25.29 5.05
CA ASN A 156 -8.04 -25.18 6.31
C ASN A 156 -8.98 -23.96 6.33
N TYR A 157 -9.68 -23.78 7.45
CA TYR A 157 -10.65 -22.70 7.72
C TYR A 157 -10.10 -21.58 8.62
N LYS A 158 -8.77 -21.48 8.77
CA LYS A 158 -8.11 -20.48 9.62
C LYS A 158 -7.43 -19.39 8.77
N SER A 159 -8.13 -18.87 7.76
CA SER A 159 -7.59 -17.84 6.87
C SER A 159 -7.60 -16.45 7.54
N PHE A 160 -8.76 -15.97 7.98
CA PHE A 160 -8.93 -14.60 8.46
C PHE A 160 -8.72 -14.45 9.97
N PRO A 161 -8.02 -13.40 10.45
CA PRO A 161 -7.06 -12.56 9.72
C PRO A 161 -5.72 -13.30 9.54
N SER A 162 -4.80 -12.79 8.72
CA SER A 162 -3.47 -13.38 8.55
C SER A 162 -2.63 -13.20 9.83
N GLY A 163 -2.30 -14.31 10.49
CA GLY A 163 -1.48 -14.28 11.72
C GLY A 163 -0.01 -13.95 11.45
N HIS A 164 0.52 -14.41 10.31
CA HIS A 164 1.88 -14.10 9.90
C HIS A 164 2.05 -12.62 9.57
N THR A 165 1.06 -12.05 8.88
CA THR A 165 1.05 -10.61 8.61
C THR A 165 0.87 -9.81 9.89
N ALA A 166 -0.04 -10.23 10.80
CA ALA A 166 -0.23 -9.55 12.08
C ALA A 166 1.06 -9.54 12.92
N THR A 167 1.77 -10.66 12.99
CA THR A 167 3.06 -10.77 13.69
C THR A 167 4.13 -9.87 13.07
N ALA A 168 4.24 -9.89 11.73
CA ALA A 168 5.24 -9.10 11.02
C ALA A 168 5.01 -7.59 11.17
N PHE A 169 3.76 -7.13 11.04
CA PHE A 169 3.40 -5.72 11.19
C PHE A 169 3.46 -5.26 12.65
N MET A 170 3.15 -6.13 13.61
CA MET A 170 3.39 -5.87 15.03
C MET A 170 4.88 -5.67 15.30
N ALA A 171 5.73 -6.62 14.89
CA ALA A 171 7.18 -6.53 15.04
C ALA A 171 7.76 -5.29 14.36
N ALA A 172 7.29 -4.95 13.15
CA ALA A 172 7.71 -3.75 12.46
C ALA A 172 7.28 -2.47 13.20
N MET A 173 6.08 -2.46 13.77
CA MET A 173 5.60 -1.33 14.55
C MET A 173 6.36 -1.17 15.87
N MET A 174 6.76 -2.25 16.53
CA MET A 174 7.63 -2.21 17.71
C MET A 174 8.98 -1.56 17.36
N MET A 175 9.62 -2.02 16.28
CA MET A 175 10.86 -1.43 15.77
C MET A 175 10.69 0.05 15.40
N HIS A 176 9.55 0.42 14.81
CA HIS A 176 9.20 1.81 14.53
C HIS A 176 9.07 2.65 15.81
N LYS A 177 8.39 2.15 16.85
CA LYS A 177 8.26 2.85 18.14
C LYS A 177 9.60 3.05 18.83
N GLU A 178 10.52 2.09 18.71
CA GLU A 178 11.80 2.12 19.41
C GLU A 178 12.90 2.89 18.66
N TYR A 179 12.91 2.86 17.33
CA TYR A 179 13.99 3.44 16.52
C TYR A 179 13.54 4.40 15.42
N GLY A 180 12.25 4.49 15.12
CA GLY A 180 11.74 5.27 13.98
C GLY A 180 12.03 6.76 14.05
N ASP A 181 12.06 7.34 15.25
CA ASP A 181 12.39 8.76 15.45
C ASP A 181 13.89 9.05 15.28
N ARG A 182 14.75 8.03 15.32
CA ARG A 182 16.20 8.19 15.09
C ARG A 182 16.54 8.27 13.61
N SER A 183 15.90 7.41 12.84
CA SER A 183 16.08 7.38 11.40
C SER A 183 14.85 6.75 10.74
N PRO A 184 14.28 7.39 9.71
CA PRO A 184 13.14 6.83 8.98
C PRO A 184 13.48 5.47 8.36
N TRP A 185 14.75 5.20 8.06
CA TRP A 185 15.22 3.94 7.48
C TRP A 185 14.93 2.72 8.35
N TYR A 186 14.91 2.85 9.69
CA TYR A 186 14.50 1.75 10.57
C TYR A 186 13.05 1.36 10.34
N SER A 187 12.18 2.35 10.17
CA SER A 187 10.75 2.11 9.91
C SER A 187 10.54 1.58 8.50
N ILE A 188 11.25 2.16 7.51
CA ILE A 188 11.16 1.75 6.11
C ILE A 188 11.55 0.28 5.99
N SER A 189 12.74 -0.10 6.48
CA SER A 189 13.21 -1.48 6.43
C SER A 189 12.26 -2.45 7.12
N ALA A 190 11.79 -2.11 8.32
CA ALA A 190 10.87 -2.94 9.08
C ALA A 190 9.53 -3.18 8.36
N PHE A 191 8.89 -2.11 7.87
CA PHE A 191 7.62 -2.21 7.15
C PHE A 191 7.79 -2.80 5.74
N THR A 192 8.94 -2.65 5.09
CA THR A 192 9.27 -3.35 3.84
C THR A 192 9.29 -4.86 4.06
N VAL A 193 9.97 -5.33 5.11
CA VAL A 193 10.02 -6.76 5.46
C VAL A 193 8.63 -7.30 5.83
N ALA A 194 7.85 -6.53 6.60
CA ALA A 194 6.48 -6.91 6.94
C ALA A 194 5.56 -6.97 5.71
N THR A 195 5.69 -6.02 4.80
CA THR A 195 4.95 -5.98 3.53
C THR A 195 5.35 -7.15 2.64
N ALA A 196 6.64 -7.45 2.51
CA ALA A 196 7.13 -8.60 1.77
C ALA A 196 6.58 -9.92 2.33
N THR A 197 6.48 -10.05 3.66
CA THR A 197 5.83 -11.19 4.32
C THR A 197 4.35 -11.27 3.93
N GLY A 198 3.62 -10.16 3.96
CA GLY A 198 2.21 -10.10 3.55
C GLY A 198 2.00 -10.50 2.08
N ILE A 199 2.79 -9.92 1.17
CA ILE A 199 2.75 -10.24 -0.26
C ILE A 199 3.08 -11.72 -0.49
N SER A 200 4.12 -12.24 0.16
CA SER A 200 4.49 -13.67 0.06
C SER A 200 3.33 -14.59 0.48
N ARG A 201 2.55 -14.22 1.51
CA ARG A 201 1.38 -15.01 1.94
C ARG A 201 0.25 -15.03 0.90
N ILE A 202 0.06 -13.93 0.19
CA ILE A 202 -0.88 -13.86 -0.96
C ILE A 202 -0.33 -14.73 -2.09
N LEU A 203 0.95 -14.59 -2.43
CA LEU A 203 1.59 -15.33 -3.51
C LEU A 203 1.64 -16.85 -3.25
N ASN A 204 1.74 -17.28 -1.99
CA ASN A 204 1.68 -18.68 -1.58
C ASN A 204 0.24 -19.24 -1.46
N ASN A 205 -0.80 -18.50 -1.86
CA ASN A 205 -2.22 -18.88 -1.70
C ASN A 205 -2.62 -19.24 -0.25
N ARG A 206 -1.88 -18.74 0.74
CA ARG A 206 -2.16 -19.01 2.17
C ARG A 206 -3.26 -18.11 2.71
N HIS A 207 -3.35 -16.89 2.20
CA HIS A 207 -4.23 -15.84 2.71
C HIS A 207 -4.77 -14.96 1.59
N TRP A 208 -6.02 -14.54 1.73
CA TRP A 208 -6.63 -13.52 0.87
C TRP A 208 -6.03 -12.14 1.17
N LEU A 209 -6.09 -11.20 0.21
CA LEU A 209 -5.66 -9.82 0.45
C LEU A 209 -6.39 -9.20 1.66
N SER A 210 -7.68 -9.51 1.84
CA SER A 210 -8.46 -9.10 3.02
C SER A 210 -7.84 -9.54 4.33
N ASP A 211 -7.31 -10.77 4.37
CA ASP A 211 -6.72 -11.35 5.58
C ASP A 211 -5.40 -10.65 5.91
N VAL A 212 -4.62 -10.30 4.88
CA VAL A 212 -3.34 -9.59 5.00
C VAL A 212 -3.55 -8.16 5.46
N LEU A 213 -4.48 -7.41 4.86
CA LEU A 213 -4.79 -6.04 5.28
C LEU A 213 -5.33 -5.98 6.71
N ALA A 214 -6.29 -6.86 7.06
CA ALA A 214 -6.82 -6.92 8.42
C ALA A 214 -5.74 -7.36 9.43
N GLY A 215 -4.89 -8.34 9.06
CA GLY A 215 -3.76 -8.77 9.88
C GLY A 215 -2.78 -7.62 10.16
N ALA A 216 -2.39 -6.88 9.12
CA ALA A 216 -1.51 -5.71 9.24
C ALA A 216 -2.10 -4.66 10.20
N GLY A 217 -3.38 -4.33 10.04
CA GLY A 217 -4.09 -3.39 10.92
C GLY A 217 -4.12 -3.86 12.38
N ILE A 218 -4.48 -5.12 12.63
CA ILE A 218 -4.52 -5.69 13.99
C ILE A 218 -3.13 -5.68 14.64
N GLY A 219 -2.07 -6.02 13.89
CA GLY A 219 -0.70 -6.00 14.41
C GLY A 219 -0.25 -4.61 14.85
N ILE A 220 -0.53 -3.58 14.04
CA ILE A 220 -0.26 -2.19 14.38
C ILE A 220 -1.06 -1.74 15.61
N LEU A 221 -2.38 -1.99 15.63
CA LEU A 221 -3.25 -1.61 16.75
C LEU A 221 -2.82 -2.26 18.06
N SER A 222 -2.44 -3.54 18.00
CA SER A 222 -1.99 -4.29 19.18
C SER A 222 -0.71 -3.69 19.76
N THR A 223 0.20 -3.24 18.89
CA THR A 223 1.44 -2.57 19.31
C THR A 223 1.15 -1.20 19.91
N GLU A 224 0.30 -0.40 19.27
CA GLU A 224 -0.12 0.90 19.79
C GLU A 224 -0.77 0.77 21.17
N LEU A 225 -1.66 -0.21 21.35
CA LEU A 225 -2.27 -0.50 22.66
C LEU A 225 -1.24 -0.99 23.67
N GLY A 226 -0.34 -1.89 23.29
CA GLY A 226 0.65 -2.45 24.20
C GLY A 226 1.63 -1.40 24.73
N TYR A 227 2.10 -0.52 23.84
CA TYR A 227 2.93 0.63 24.21
C TYR A 227 2.14 1.65 25.04
N TYR A 228 0.86 1.88 24.74
CA TYR A 228 0.02 2.74 25.56
C TYR A 228 -0.15 2.21 26.99
N LEU A 229 -0.40 0.91 27.17
CA LEU A 229 -0.52 0.29 28.49
C LEU A 229 0.79 0.36 29.27
N ALA A 230 1.92 0.07 28.61
CA ALA A 230 3.23 0.22 29.23
C ALA A 230 3.54 1.68 29.60
N ASP A 231 3.20 2.63 28.74
CA ASP A 231 3.36 4.06 29.00
C ASP A 231 2.49 4.52 30.20
N LEU A 232 1.32 3.92 30.42
CA LEU A 232 0.52 4.19 31.63
C LEU A 232 1.19 3.67 32.92
N ILE A 233 1.86 2.52 32.85
CA ILE A 233 2.54 1.89 33.98
C ILE A 233 3.85 2.63 34.30
N PHE A 234 4.67 2.89 33.29
CA PHE A 234 6.01 3.46 33.46
C PHE A 234 6.02 4.99 33.44
N LYS A 235 4.96 5.65 32.95
CA LYS A 235 4.88 7.12 32.78
C LYS A 235 6.12 7.64 32.04
N ASP A 236 6.92 8.49 32.69
CA ASP A 236 8.14 9.06 32.11
C ASP A 236 9.41 8.27 32.48
N LYS A 237 9.28 7.21 33.30
CA LYS A 237 10.44 6.40 33.73
C LYS A 237 10.93 5.51 32.59
N GLY A 238 12.24 5.51 32.35
CA GLY A 238 12.87 4.64 31.36
C GLY A 238 12.60 5.05 29.91
N LEU A 239 12.37 6.34 29.64
CA LEU A 239 12.50 6.91 28.29
C LEU A 239 13.91 7.47 28.13
N ASN A 240 14.57 7.12 27.02
CA ASN A 240 15.90 7.63 26.69
C ASN A 240 15.82 8.96 25.91
N PHE A 241 14.73 9.18 25.15
CA PHE A 241 14.44 10.44 24.47
C PHE A 241 12.95 10.57 24.17
N GLU A 242 12.44 11.79 24.11
CA GLU A 242 11.07 12.06 23.68
C GLU A 242 10.96 12.11 22.15
N SER A 243 9.95 11.45 21.60
CA SER A 243 9.60 11.55 20.17
C SER A 243 9.25 13.01 19.82
N PRO A 244 9.92 13.64 18.84
CA PRO A 244 9.55 14.98 18.41
C PRO A 244 8.10 15.03 17.95
N ARG A 245 7.26 15.88 18.56
CA ARG A 245 5.88 16.14 18.08
C ARG A 245 5.83 17.00 16.81
N TYR A 246 6.98 17.40 16.29
CA TYR A 246 7.07 18.31 15.16
C TYR A 246 6.91 17.55 13.84
N TYR A 247 5.77 17.77 13.19
CA TYR A 247 5.57 17.42 11.80
C TYR A 247 6.11 18.61 10.99
N PRO A 248 7.24 18.45 10.26
CA PRO A 248 7.65 19.51 9.37
C PRO A 248 6.49 19.80 8.43
N LEU A 249 6.24 21.10 8.21
CA LEU A 249 5.26 21.54 7.23
C LEU A 249 5.42 20.71 5.95
N LEU A 250 4.31 20.45 5.25
CA LEU A 250 4.32 19.98 3.86
C LEU A 250 4.99 21.04 2.97
N GLU A 251 6.28 21.32 3.15
CA GLU A 251 7.02 22.25 2.30
C GLU A 251 7.19 21.64 0.92
N ASN A 252 7.57 20.36 0.86
CA ASN A 252 7.62 19.55 -0.36
C ASN A 252 7.09 18.15 -0.06
N PRO A 253 5.83 17.80 -0.40
CA PRO A 253 5.29 16.48 -0.13
C PRO A 253 5.76 15.44 -1.16
N SER A 254 7.06 15.40 -1.45
CA SER A 254 7.62 14.39 -2.34
C SER A 254 7.46 13.01 -1.72
N PHE A 255 7.16 12.03 -2.56
CA PHE A 255 6.88 10.69 -2.08
C PHE A 255 7.24 9.61 -3.09
N VAL A 256 7.43 8.40 -2.56
CA VAL A 256 7.37 7.13 -3.29
C VAL A 256 6.49 6.19 -2.49
N GLY A 257 5.57 5.51 -3.14
CA GLY A 257 4.60 4.67 -2.47
C GLY A 257 4.10 3.49 -3.29
N LEU A 258 3.59 2.49 -2.58
CA LEU A 258 2.88 1.37 -3.17
C LEU A 258 1.46 1.81 -3.51
N TYR A 259 1.04 1.56 -4.74
CA TYR A 259 -0.28 1.86 -5.27
C TYR A 259 -1.11 0.60 -5.33
N MET A 260 -2.30 0.59 -4.73
CA MET A 260 -3.21 -0.54 -4.78
C MET A 260 -4.66 -0.06 -4.86
N GLY A 261 -5.46 -0.65 -5.74
CA GLY A 261 -6.85 -0.27 -5.92
C GLY A 261 -7.67 -1.30 -6.69
N PHE A 262 -8.97 -1.03 -6.74
CA PHE A 262 -9.92 -1.70 -7.61
C PHE A 262 -10.10 -0.89 -8.87
N ILE A 263 -10.21 -1.57 -9.99
CA ILE A 263 -10.52 -0.95 -11.27
C ILE A 263 -11.90 -1.43 -11.71
N SER A 264 -12.74 -0.51 -12.17
CA SER A 264 -13.96 -0.83 -12.88
C SER A 264 -13.92 -0.16 -14.25
N GLY A 265 -14.06 -0.94 -15.31
CA GLY A 265 -14.24 -0.36 -16.64
C GLY A 265 -15.60 0.32 -16.75
N LEU A 266 -15.62 1.50 -17.37
CA LEU A 266 -16.79 2.34 -17.51
C LEU A 266 -17.43 2.07 -18.86
N GLY A 267 -18.65 1.53 -18.83
CA GLY A 267 -19.46 1.25 -20.00
C GLY A 267 -19.27 -0.17 -20.56
N SER A 268 -19.78 -0.37 -21.77
CA SER A 268 -19.66 -1.63 -22.50
C SER A 268 -18.87 -1.37 -23.78
N ILE A 269 -17.92 -2.23 -24.09
CA ILE A 269 -17.13 -2.15 -25.33
C ILE A 269 -17.94 -2.85 -26.41
N ASP A 270 -18.43 -2.08 -27.38
CA ASP A 270 -19.13 -2.62 -28.54
C ASP A 270 -18.12 -3.21 -29.53
N ILE A 271 -18.21 -4.52 -29.69
CA ILE A 271 -17.35 -5.32 -30.55
C ILE A 271 -17.94 -5.36 -31.97
N GLY A 272 -19.22 -5.04 -32.17
CA GLY A 272 -19.93 -5.28 -33.42
C GLY A 272 -20.70 -6.61 -33.42
N ASN A 273 -21.54 -6.81 -34.43
CA ASN A 273 -22.46 -7.96 -34.53
C ASN A 273 -23.37 -8.16 -33.31
N GLY A 274 -23.70 -7.07 -32.58
CA GLY A 274 -24.51 -7.12 -31.37
C GLY A 274 -23.79 -7.66 -30.12
N LEU A 275 -22.48 -7.94 -30.20
CA LEU A 275 -21.67 -8.38 -29.07
C LEU A 275 -21.12 -7.18 -28.30
N ARG A 276 -21.28 -7.22 -26.97
CA ARG A 276 -20.75 -6.21 -26.05
C ARG A 276 -19.94 -6.88 -24.95
N ILE A 277 -18.69 -6.46 -24.78
CA ILE A 277 -17.87 -6.80 -23.62
C ILE A 277 -18.24 -5.85 -22.48
N ASN A 278 -18.70 -6.42 -21.37
CA ASN A 278 -18.84 -5.72 -20.11
C ASN A 278 -17.60 -6.01 -19.25
N THR A 279 -16.94 -4.96 -18.80
CA THR A 279 -15.84 -5.02 -17.85
C THR A 279 -16.39 -5.14 -16.43
N ASN A 280 -15.95 -6.15 -15.69
CA ASN A 280 -16.27 -6.31 -14.28
C ASN A 280 -15.22 -5.61 -13.40
N ILE A 281 -15.46 -5.61 -12.09
CA ILE A 281 -14.52 -5.05 -11.12
C ILE A 281 -13.27 -5.93 -11.07
N GLY A 282 -12.15 -5.36 -11.51
CA GLY A 282 -10.83 -5.94 -11.44
C GLY A 282 -9.99 -5.33 -10.33
N SER A 283 -8.70 -5.60 -10.40
CA SER A 283 -7.70 -5.10 -9.44
C SER A 283 -6.51 -4.46 -10.15
N ARG A 284 -5.91 -3.45 -9.50
CA ARG A 284 -4.72 -2.74 -9.97
C ARG A 284 -3.73 -2.56 -8.82
N MET A 285 -2.46 -2.84 -9.07
CA MET A 285 -1.38 -2.62 -8.12
C MET A 285 -0.12 -2.08 -8.81
N GLY A 286 0.75 -1.40 -8.07
CA GLY A 286 1.94 -0.80 -8.65
C GLY A 286 2.73 0.09 -7.69
N VAL A 287 3.53 0.97 -8.27
CA VAL A 287 4.36 1.95 -7.57
C VAL A 287 4.05 3.34 -8.14
N GLU A 288 3.87 4.31 -7.26
CA GLU A 288 3.68 5.71 -7.61
C GLU A 288 4.75 6.55 -6.91
N GLY A 289 5.30 7.54 -7.60
CA GLY A 289 6.23 8.50 -7.00
C GLY A 289 6.10 9.88 -7.62
N ALA A 290 6.25 10.91 -6.80
CA ALA A 290 6.25 12.29 -7.24
C ALA A 290 7.29 13.11 -6.47
N TYR A 291 7.95 14.01 -7.19
CA TYR A 291 8.84 15.01 -6.65
C TYR A 291 8.15 16.37 -6.70
N PHE A 292 7.98 17.00 -5.55
CA PHE A 292 7.35 18.31 -5.40
C PHE A 292 8.42 19.39 -5.32
N PHE A 293 8.41 20.31 -6.28
CA PHE A 293 9.33 21.47 -6.32
C PHE A 293 8.97 22.52 -5.27
N ASN A 294 7.68 22.55 -4.90
CA ASN A 294 7.11 23.33 -3.82
C ASN A 294 5.89 22.57 -3.28
N LYS A 295 5.25 23.09 -2.22
CA LYS A 295 4.10 22.44 -1.58
C LYS A 295 2.88 22.19 -2.48
N TYR A 296 2.83 22.84 -3.64
CA TYR A 296 1.68 22.82 -4.53
C TYR A 296 1.88 22.02 -5.82
N ILE A 297 3.08 22.03 -6.39
CA ILE A 297 3.33 21.52 -7.75
C ILE A 297 4.53 20.58 -7.74
N GLY A 298 4.35 19.44 -8.39
CA GLY A 298 5.37 18.44 -8.61
C GLY A 298 5.24 17.71 -9.94
N CYS A 299 6.22 16.89 -10.24
CA CYS A 299 6.17 15.94 -11.35
C CYS A 299 6.48 14.53 -10.84
N GLY A 300 5.98 13.51 -11.53
CA GLY A 300 6.12 12.15 -11.07
C GLY A 300 5.68 11.12 -12.09
N GLY A 301 5.55 9.89 -11.62
CA GLY A 301 5.11 8.78 -12.44
C GLY A 301 4.47 7.64 -11.65
N LEU A 302 3.82 6.77 -12.42
CA LEU A 302 3.05 5.64 -11.95
C LEU A 302 3.38 4.44 -12.85
N ALA A 303 3.78 3.33 -12.24
CA ALA A 303 3.95 2.05 -12.91
C ALA A 303 2.99 1.04 -12.26
N THR A 304 2.06 0.48 -13.04
CA THR A 304 1.01 -0.41 -12.51
C THR A 304 0.80 -1.64 -13.38
N VAL A 305 0.30 -2.69 -12.76
CA VAL A 305 -0.27 -3.87 -13.40
C VAL A 305 -1.70 -4.04 -12.92
N SER A 306 -2.58 -4.49 -13.81
CA SER A 306 -4.00 -4.71 -13.53
C SER A 306 -4.54 -5.92 -14.25
N ASN A 307 -5.57 -6.50 -13.67
CA ASN A 307 -6.36 -7.59 -14.24
C ASN A 307 -7.82 -7.16 -14.18
N ILE A 308 -8.47 -7.16 -15.34
CA ILE A 308 -9.84 -6.66 -15.54
C ILE A 308 -10.67 -7.82 -16.11
N PRO A 309 -11.45 -8.52 -15.28
CA PRO A 309 -12.33 -9.57 -15.77
C PRO A 309 -13.37 -9.01 -16.74
N VAL A 310 -13.69 -9.77 -17.78
CA VAL A 310 -14.65 -9.37 -18.82
C VAL A 310 -15.72 -10.43 -19.01
N SER A 311 -16.89 -10.01 -19.46
CA SER A 311 -18.04 -10.88 -19.75
C SER A 311 -18.80 -10.40 -20.98
N LEU A 312 -19.50 -11.31 -21.66
CA LEU A 312 -20.30 -11.02 -22.84
C LEU A 312 -21.78 -10.86 -22.47
N ASN A 313 -22.40 -9.78 -22.94
CA ASN A 313 -23.78 -9.43 -22.59
C ASN A 313 -24.83 -10.48 -23.01
N ASN A 314 -24.60 -11.17 -24.13
CA ASN A 314 -25.56 -12.14 -24.70
C ASN A 314 -25.16 -13.61 -24.50
N ARG A 315 -24.00 -13.87 -23.87
CA ARG A 315 -23.49 -15.21 -23.56
C ARG A 315 -22.69 -15.19 -22.24
N PRO A 316 -23.36 -15.06 -21.09
CA PRO A 316 -22.70 -15.08 -19.79
C PRO A 316 -22.10 -16.46 -19.45
N ASP A 317 -22.49 -17.50 -20.18
CA ASP A 317 -21.99 -18.87 -20.13
C ASP A 317 -20.58 -19.03 -20.71
N VAL A 318 -20.13 -18.10 -21.56
CA VAL A 318 -18.78 -18.10 -22.12
C VAL A 318 -17.83 -17.36 -21.16
N THR A 319 -16.96 -18.12 -20.47
CA THR A 319 -15.90 -17.54 -19.65
C THR A 319 -14.82 -16.95 -20.52
N LEU A 320 -14.66 -15.62 -20.48
CA LEU A 320 -13.59 -14.92 -21.15
C LEU A 320 -12.38 -14.76 -20.23
N GLU A 321 -11.18 -14.76 -20.82
CA GLU A 321 -9.97 -14.40 -20.10
C GLU A 321 -9.99 -12.93 -19.70
N ALA A 322 -9.43 -12.62 -18.52
CA ALA A 322 -9.33 -11.26 -18.04
C ALA A 322 -8.33 -10.44 -18.89
N ILE A 323 -8.57 -9.14 -18.96
CA ILE A 323 -7.65 -8.20 -19.60
C ILE A 323 -6.53 -7.89 -18.62
N ASP A 324 -5.35 -8.40 -18.91
CA ASP A 324 -4.12 -8.10 -18.18
C ASP A 324 -3.42 -6.89 -18.81
N GLU A 325 -3.28 -5.82 -18.03
CA GLU A 325 -2.74 -4.55 -18.48
C GLU A 325 -1.58 -4.12 -17.60
N SER A 326 -0.45 -3.78 -18.21
CA SER A 326 0.66 -3.07 -17.56
C SER A 326 0.74 -1.64 -18.09
N ARG A 327 1.05 -0.68 -17.21
CA ARG A 327 1.04 0.73 -17.58
C ARG A 327 2.20 1.47 -16.93
N VAL A 328 2.83 2.35 -17.69
CA VAL A 328 3.84 3.30 -17.22
C VAL A 328 3.42 4.70 -17.65
N MET A 329 3.29 5.60 -16.69
CA MET A 329 2.82 6.97 -16.91
C MET A 329 3.70 7.96 -16.18
N ALA A 330 3.79 9.17 -16.75
CA ALA A 330 4.42 10.30 -16.09
C ALA A 330 3.56 11.55 -16.27
N GLY A 331 3.72 12.53 -15.39
CA GLY A 331 3.00 13.79 -15.52
C GLY A 331 3.06 14.69 -14.29
N ALA A 332 2.06 15.55 -14.20
CA ALA A 332 1.98 16.60 -13.20
C ALA A 332 1.21 16.14 -11.96
N TYR A 333 1.72 16.53 -10.80
CA TYR A 333 1.11 16.33 -9.49
C TYR A 333 0.85 17.69 -8.85
N PHE A 334 -0.31 17.81 -8.23
CA PHE A 334 -0.74 19.00 -7.50
C PHE A 334 -1.11 18.61 -6.09
N SER A 335 -0.80 19.46 -5.12
CA SER A 335 -1.08 19.24 -3.71
C SER A 335 -1.61 20.52 -3.07
N TYR A 336 -2.61 20.42 -2.23
CA TYR A 336 -3.12 21.51 -1.43
C TYR A 336 -3.16 21.05 0.04
N PRO A 337 -2.15 21.41 0.85
CA PRO A 337 -2.14 21.10 2.27
C PRO A 337 -3.15 22.00 2.98
N PHE A 338 -4.26 21.43 3.44
CA PHE A 338 -5.29 22.18 4.16
C PHE A 338 -5.16 22.08 5.68
N THR A 339 -4.40 21.11 6.20
CA THR A 339 -3.91 21.11 7.59
C THR A 339 -2.44 20.70 7.67
N ARG A 340 -1.85 20.63 8.88
CA ARG A 340 -0.46 20.17 9.09
C ARG A 340 -0.23 18.70 8.69
N ARG A 341 -1.31 17.91 8.61
CA ARG A 341 -1.25 16.48 8.28
C ARG A 341 -2.06 16.11 7.05
N TRP A 342 -3.08 16.89 6.69
CA TRP A 342 -3.95 16.56 5.58
C TRP A 342 -3.66 17.38 4.32
N ASN A 343 -3.68 16.71 3.17
CA ASN A 343 -3.61 17.35 1.87
C ASN A 343 -4.68 16.81 0.91
N LEU A 344 -5.08 17.66 -0.02
CA LEU A 344 -5.82 17.27 -1.22
C LEU A 344 -4.84 17.22 -2.37
N GLY A 345 -4.76 16.09 -3.06
CA GLY A 345 -3.90 15.93 -4.22
C GLY A 345 -4.70 15.77 -5.50
N CYS A 346 -4.19 16.31 -6.60
CA CYS A 346 -4.67 16.02 -7.94
C CYS A 346 -3.51 15.57 -8.81
N LYS A 347 -3.75 14.72 -9.81
CA LYS A 347 -2.73 14.31 -10.77
C LYS A 347 -3.28 14.24 -12.18
N ALA A 348 -2.42 14.54 -13.15
CA ALA A 348 -2.68 14.39 -14.57
C ALA A 348 -1.47 13.72 -15.22
N LEU A 349 -1.67 12.50 -15.70
CA LEU A 349 -0.62 11.62 -16.19
C LEU A 349 -0.92 11.20 -17.63
N ALA A 350 0.12 11.06 -18.42
CA ALA A 350 0.08 10.46 -19.75
C ALA A 350 1.19 9.43 -19.88
N GLY A 351 1.00 8.44 -20.74
CA GLY A 351 2.01 7.42 -20.94
C GLY A 351 1.50 6.29 -21.81
N TYR A 352 2.01 5.11 -21.52
CA TYR A 352 1.83 3.94 -22.35
C TYR A 352 1.22 2.81 -21.55
N SER A 353 0.26 2.14 -22.17
CA SER A 353 -0.34 0.92 -21.71
C SER A 353 0.07 -0.22 -22.63
N TYR A 354 0.49 -1.32 -22.02
CA TYR A 354 0.77 -2.58 -22.67
C TYR A 354 -0.22 -3.62 -22.16
N ILE A 355 -1.12 -4.05 -23.04
CA ILE A 355 -2.07 -5.13 -22.78
C ILE A 355 -1.36 -6.44 -23.14
N LEU A 356 -1.27 -7.38 -22.20
CA LEU A 356 -0.65 -8.67 -22.46
C LEU A 356 -1.44 -9.39 -23.55
N ASP A 357 -0.71 -9.89 -24.55
CA ASP A 357 -1.29 -10.59 -25.69
C ASP A 357 -1.90 -11.92 -25.23
N ARG A 358 -3.19 -11.87 -24.94
CA ARG A 358 -4.05 -13.02 -24.74
C ARG A 358 -5.27 -12.84 -25.61
N SER A 359 -5.53 -13.84 -26.43
CA SER A 359 -6.76 -13.87 -27.18
C SER A 359 -7.96 -14.02 -26.26
N ILE A 360 -8.92 -13.11 -26.37
CA ILE A 360 -10.16 -13.20 -25.61
C ILE A 360 -11.11 -14.12 -26.39
N GLY A 361 -11.50 -15.24 -25.77
CA GLY A 361 -12.39 -16.22 -26.40
C GLY A 361 -11.72 -17.04 -27.51
N ARG A 362 -10.64 -17.78 -27.19
CA ARG A 362 -9.99 -18.75 -28.10
C ARG A 362 -9.55 -18.18 -29.46
N ASP A 363 -8.71 -17.13 -29.48
CA ASP A 363 -8.16 -16.48 -30.69
C ASP A 363 -9.12 -15.61 -31.54
N GLU A 364 -10.38 -15.47 -31.11
CA GLU A 364 -11.41 -14.79 -31.89
C GLU A 364 -11.42 -13.27 -31.70
N ILE A 365 -11.11 -12.77 -30.51
CA ILE A 365 -11.00 -11.34 -30.21
C ILE A 365 -9.54 -11.04 -29.82
N LYS A 366 -8.89 -10.17 -30.61
CA LYS A 366 -7.52 -9.71 -30.36
C LYS A 366 -7.53 -8.25 -29.93
N LEU A 367 -6.93 -7.97 -28.78
CA LEU A 367 -6.65 -6.60 -28.35
C LEU A 367 -5.26 -6.21 -28.84
N GLY A 368 -5.11 -4.97 -29.25
CA GLY A 368 -3.82 -4.39 -29.56
C GLY A 368 -2.98 -4.32 -28.30
N ASN A 369 -1.75 -4.82 -28.40
CA ASN A 369 -0.84 -4.96 -27.26
C ASN A 369 -0.39 -3.61 -26.69
N ASN A 370 -0.67 -2.50 -27.38
CA ASN A 370 0.06 -1.26 -27.30
C ASN A 370 -0.88 -0.07 -27.45
N GLY A 371 -0.90 0.82 -26.46
CA GLY A 371 -1.88 1.90 -26.40
C GLY A 371 -1.39 3.17 -25.70
N PHE A 372 -1.74 4.34 -26.24
CA PHE A 372 -1.63 5.57 -25.48
C PHE A 372 -2.63 5.55 -24.33
N ALA A 373 -2.18 5.92 -23.13
CA ALA A 373 -3.01 5.99 -21.95
C ALA A 373 -2.84 7.33 -21.24
N TRP A 374 -3.95 7.87 -20.74
CA TRP A 374 -3.94 9.04 -19.87
C TRP A 374 -4.80 8.80 -18.63
N SER A 375 -4.46 9.50 -17.55
CA SER A 375 -5.16 9.39 -16.28
C SER A 375 -5.24 10.74 -15.60
N ALA A 376 -6.41 11.03 -15.02
CA ALA A 376 -6.63 12.15 -14.14
C ALA A 376 -7.17 11.60 -12.81
N GLY A 377 -6.63 12.06 -11.69
CA GLY A 377 -7.00 11.52 -10.39
C GLY A 377 -7.06 12.57 -9.29
N VAL A 378 -7.88 12.29 -8.29
CA VAL A 378 -7.99 13.05 -7.05
C VAL A 378 -7.61 12.16 -5.88
N SER A 379 -7.01 12.75 -4.85
CA SER A 379 -6.58 12.03 -3.66
C SER A 379 -6.70 12.86 -2.41
N VAL A 380 -6.91 12.18 -1.29
CA VAL A 380 -6.84 12.75 0.05
C VAL A 380 -5.66 12.09 0.74
N GLY A 381 -4.65 12.89 1.06
CA GLY A 381 -3.46 12.43 1.76
C GLY A 381 -3.47 12.78 3.22
N TYR A 382 -2.87 11.89 4.02
CA TYR A 382 -2.64 12.07 5.43
C TYR A 382 -1.21 11.70 5.79
N VAL A 383 -0.48 12.64 6.36
CA VAL A 383 0.88 12.47 6.89
C VAL A 383 0.78 11.77 8.24
N LEU A 384 1.21 10.52 8.25
CA LEU A 384 1.19 9.63 9.40
C LEU A 384 2.28 10.03 10.40
N LYS A 385 3.49 10.20 9.88
CA LYS A 385 4.73 10.56 10.57
C LYS A 385 5.61 11.38 9.64
N ARG A 386 6.73 11.93 10.14
CA ARG A 386 7.68 12.77 9.39
C ARG A 386 8.01 12.25 7.98
N ASN A 387 8.12 10.93 7.82
CA ASN A 387 8.50 10.30 6.56
C ASN A 387 7.49 9.27 6.06
N PHE A 388 6.27 9.25 6.61
CA PHE A 388 5.25 8.28 6.20
C PHE A 388 3.90 8.97 6.00
N GLY A 389 3.23 8.62 4.91
CA GLY A 389 1.91 9.10 4.59
C GLY A 389 1.04 8.00 3.98
N ALA A 390 -0.27 8.13 4.10
CA ALA A 390 -1.22 7.34 3.34
C ALA A 390 -2.03 8.27 2.44
N ARG A 391 -2.44 7.82 1.25
CA ARG A 391 -3.39 8.57 0.41
C ARG A 391 -4.50 7.65 -0.06
N LEU A 392 -5.74 8.09 0.09
CA LEU A 392 -6.88 7.50 -0.61
C LEU A 392 -7.02 8.21 -1.95
N PHE A 393 -7.31 7.48 -3.03
CA PHE A 393 -7.39 8.06 -4.37
C PHE A 393 -8.58 7.53 -5.16
N CYS A 394 -8.96 8.32 -6.16
CA CYS A 394 -9.88 7.95 -7.22
C CYS A 394 -9.31 8.49 -8.55
N ASP A 395 -8.94 7.58 -9.44
CA ASP A 395 -8.29 7.85 -10.72
C ASP A 395 -9.21 7.45 -11.86
N TYR A 396 -9.54 8.40 -12.73
CA TYR A 396 -10.09 8.12 -14.03
C TYR A 396 -8.93 7.83 -14.99
N SER A 397 -9.07 6.80 -15.83
CA SER A 397 -8.09 6.47 -16.85
C SER A 397 -8.75 6.11 -18.16
N SER A 398 -8.05 6.39 -19.25
CA SER A 398 -8.49 6.17 -20.62
C SER A 398 -7.33 5.54 -21.38
N THR A 399 -7.58 4.39 -22.00
CA THR A 399 -6.57 3.64 -22.76
C THR A 399 -7.06 3.42 -24.17
N SER A 400 -6.31 3.90 -25.15
CA SER A 400 -6.58 3.65 -26.56
C SER A 400 -5.99 2.30 -26.94
N THR A 401 -6.80 1.40 -27.49
CA THR A 401 -6.35 0.09 -28.00
C THR A 401 -7.01 -0.19 -29.34
N SER A 402 -6.38 -1.02 -30.16
CA SER A 402 -7.03 -1.57 -31.35
C SER A 402 -7.77 -2.84 -30.97
N LEU A 403 -8.99 -3.00 -31.47
CA LEU A 403 -9.78 -4.22 -31.30
C LEU A 403 -9.87 -4.89 -32.66
N GLY A 404 -9.22 -6.05 -32.79
CA GLY A 404 -9.27 -6.91 -33.97
C GLY A 404 -10.22 -8.07 -33.75
N LEU A 405 -11.02 -8.37 -34.76
CA LEU A 405 -11.91 -9.52 -34.79
C LEU A 405 -11.46 -10.51 -35.85
N SER A 406 -11.34 -11.77 -35.43
CA SER A 406 -11.16 -12.91 -36.32
C SER A 406 -12.52 -13.57 -36.58
N PRO A 407 -12.74 -14.19 -37.76
CA PRO A 407 -13.99 -14.85 -38.08
C PRO A 407 -14.25 -16.00 -37.09
N SER A 408 -15.48 -16.07 -36.57
CA SER A 408 -15.90 -17.10 -35.63
C SER A 408 -17.35 -17.49 -35.87
N THR A 409 -17.58 -18.77 -36.14
CA THR A 409 -18.92 -19.35 -36.23
C THR A 409 -19.57 -19.49 -34.85
N GLU A 410 -18.79 -19.63 -33.78
CA GLU A 410 -19.30 -19.70 -32.41
C GLU A 410 -19.82 -18.34 -31.93
N LEU A 411 -19.10 -17.25 -32.19
CA LEU A 411 -19.51 -15.88 -31.82
C LEU A 411 -20.37 -15.18 -32.88
N GLY A 412 -20.59 -15.78 -34.04
CA GLY A 412 -21.37 -15.16 -35.13
C GLY A 412 -20.64 -14.00 -35.82
N ILE A 413 -19.31 -14.05 -35.86
CA ILE A 413 -18.44 -13.04 -36.49
C ILE A 413 -18.12 -13.53 -37.92
N MET A 414 -18.71 -12.88 -38.92
CA MET A 414 -18.53 -13.27 -40.33
C MET A 414 -17.39 -12.52 -41.03
N ASP A 415 -17.03 -11.32 -40.58
CA ASP A 415 -16.03 -10.45 -41.24
C ASP A 415 -14.88 -10.07 -40.31
N ILE A 416 -13.68 -9.97 -40.87
CA ILE A 416 -12.50 -9.42 -40.19
C ILE A 416 -12.68 -7.92 -40.06
N SER A 417 -12.63 -7.40 -38.83
CA SER A 417 -12.69 -5.96 -38.58
C SER A 417 -11.66 -5.54 -37.55
N SER A 418 -10.99 -4.42 -37.79
CA SER A 418 -10.11 -3.77 -36.82
C SER A 418 -10.61 -2.35 -36.57
N LYS A 419 -10.91 -2.02 -35.32
CA LYS A 419 -11.34 -0.68 -34.92
C LYS A 419 -10.55 -0.20 -33.72
N ASN A 420 -10.11 1.05 -33.76
CA ASN A 420 -9.58 1.72 -32.58
C ASN A 420 -10.72 2.00 -31.60
N ARG A 421 -10.54 1.54 -30.36
CA ARG A 421 -11.47 1.74 -29.26
C ARG A 421 -10.73 2.35 -28.08
N THR A 422 -11.48 3.10 -27.28
CA THR A 422 -10.96 3.67 -26.04
C THR A 422 -11.65 3.00 -24.88
N ILE A 423 -10.86 2.43 -23.97
CA ILE A 423 -11.32 1.80 -22.75
C ILE A 423 -11.22 2.84 -21.64
N HIS A 424 -12.37 3.23 -21.09
CA HIS A 424 -12.45 4.11 -19.93
C HIS A 424 -12.57 3.28 -18.67
N ALA A 425 -11.88 3.67 -17.60
CA ALA A 425 -11.94 2.96 -16.34
C ALA A 425 -11.76 3.90 -15.15
N LEU A 426 -12.49 3.60 -14.07
CA LEU A 426 -12.33 4.25 -12.78
C LEU A 426 -11.54 3.32 -11.85
N THR A 427 -10.51 3.84 -11.21
CA THR A 427 -9.72 3.13 -10.21
C THR A 427 -9.85 3.82 -8.87
N TRP A 428 -10.22 3.12 -7.81
CA TRP A 428 -10.22 3.68 -6.45
C TRP A 428 -9.42 2.79 -5.53
N GLY A 429 -8.72 3.40 -4.58
CA GLY A 429 -7.82 2.64 -3.73
C GLY A 429 -7.04 3.49 -2.75
N ALA A 430 -5.92 2.93 -2.30
CA ALA A 430 -5.06 3.53 -1.31
C ALA A 430 -3.58 3.40 -1.71
N THR A 431 -2.77 4.34 -1.25
CA THR A 431 -1.32 4.30 -1.34
C THR A 431 -0.70 4.39 0.04
N ALA A 432 0.38 3.63 0.26
CA ALA A 432 1.27 3.78 1.40
C ALA A 432 2.56 4.42 0.91
N ASN A 433 2.92 5.59 1.46
CA ASN A 433 3.93 6.47 0.92
C ASN A 433 5.05 6.72 1.93
N ILE A 434 6.28 6.68 1.44
CA ILE A 434 7.46 7.24 2.11
C ILE A 434 7.57 8.68 1.63
N LEU A 435 7.68 9.62 2.57
CA LEU A 435 7.78 11.06 2.32
C LEU A 435 9.24 11.51 2.51
N PHE A 436 9.74 12.40 1.64
CA PHE A 436 11.11 12.91 1.69
C PHE A 436 11.26 14.34 1.20
#